data_AF-A0A9D5UK76-F1
#
_entry.id   AF-A0A9D5UK76-F1
#
_cell.length_a   1.000
_cell.length_b   1.000
_cell.length_c   1.000
_cell.angle_alpha   90.00
_cell.angle_beta   90.00
_cell.angle_gamma   90.00
#
_symmetry.space_group_name_H-M   'P 1'
#
loop_
_entity.id
_entity.type
_entity.pdbx_description
1 polymer ?
#
loop_
_entity_poly.entity_id
_entity_poly.type
_entity_poly.pdbx_seq_one_letter_code
_entity_poly.pdbx_strand_id
1 'polypeptide(L)'
;MNHLPQRKINGGNDEYFTKPSVAEKCVNSLFAKLDPALESIFIEPSAGNGVFSKIIMGHDKKIISYDIEPQHKSIIKKDFLNINFNKNNIKDAIFIGNPPFGTCSNLAIKFFNKSSEAASHIGFILPKTFRKHSIQMKINHYFHLIHDEDLPKNSFLVNGVEHDVPTVFQIWEKQKNKREPLRIPNDYITWTKKSDADFAIRRVGGNAGTIYTDNFLNFSDSSNYFCVEKCGGVIEKLKQADFRSIVNNTAGVRSLSKLEILNFLHSQC
;
A
#
# COMPACT_ATOMS: atom_id res chain seq x y z
N MET A 1 -0.34 3.34 -36.57
CA MET A 1 0.58 4.13 -35.73
C MET A 1 0.57 3.51 -34.35
N ASN A 2 1.71 3.01 -33.88
CA ASN A 2 1.81 2.28 -32.63
C ASN A 2 1.56 3.21 -31.43
N HIS A 3 0.50 2.93 -30.65
CA HIS A 3 0.30 3.55 -29.35
C HIS A 3 1.40 3.08 -28.39
N LEU A 4 2.44 3.90 -28.24
CA LEU A 4 3.36 3.76 -27.12
C LEU A 4 2.60 4.11 -25.83
N PRO A 5 2.77 3.34 -24.73
CA PRO A 5 2.17 3.70 -23.44
C PRO A 5 2.69 5.08 -23.00
N GLN A 6 1.76 5.96 -22.60
CA GLN A 6 1.96 7.37 -22.19
C GLN A 6 3.15 7.61 -21.26
N ARG A 7 3.56 6.59 -20.50
CA ARG A 7 4.72 6.58 -19.60
C ARG A 7 6.04 7.06 -20.21
N LYS A 8 6.22 7.00 -21.53
CA LYS A 8 7.48 7.40 -22.21
C LYS A 8 7.53 8.84 -22.70
N ILE A 9 6.41 9.58 -22.71
CA ILE A 9 6.38 10.91 -23.34
C ILE A 9 6.84 12.03 -22.38
N ASN A 10 6.71 11.83 -21.05
CA ASN A 10 6.94 12.89 -20.05
C ASN A 10 8.13 12.68 -19.10
N GLY A 11 9.11 11.82 -19.41
CA GLY A 11 10.28 11.65 -18.53
C GLY A 11 9.99 11.06 -17.14
N GLY A 12 8.77 10.55 -16.88
CA GLY A 12 8.43 9.82 -15.65
C GLY A 12 7.89 10.66 -14.48
N ASN A 13 7.70 11.96 -14.64
CA ASN A 13 7.16 12.88 -13.63
C ASN A 13 5.70 13.29 -13.93
N ASP A 14 4.80 12.32 -14.11
CA ASP A 14 3.38 12.66 -14.11
C ASP A 14 2.97 12.98 -12.66
N GLU A 15 2.68 14.25 -12.36
CA GLU A 15 2.21 14.69 -11.05
C GLU A 15 0.76 14.24 -10.83
N TYR A 16 0.54 13.40 -9.81
CA TYR A 16 -0.80 12.93 -9.44
C TYR A 16 -1.36 13.83 -8.34
N PHE A 17 -2.24 14.76 -8.70
CA PHE A 17 -2.91 15.62 -7.73
C PHE A 17 -4.13 14.93 -7.13
N THR A 18 -4.19 14.86 -5.81
CA THR A 18 -5.37 14.39 -5.09
C THR A 18 -6.50 15.42 -5.25
N LYS A 19 -7.70 14.96 -5.62
CA LYS A 19 -8.89 15.83 -5.67
C LYS A 19 -9.19 16.42 -4.28
N PRO A 20 -9.62 17.70 -4.17
CA PRO A 20 -9.95 18.31 -2.89
C PRO A 20 -10.96 17.51 -2.05
N SER A 21 -12.03 17.01 -2.66
CA SER A 21 -13.05 16.20 -1.97
C SER A 21 -12.51 14.87 -1.43
N VAL A 22 -11.53 14.27 -2.11
CA VAL A 22 -10.86 13.05 -1.65
C VAL A 22 -9.92 13.37 -0.50
N ALA A 23 -9.14 14.45 -0.60
CA ALA A 23 -8.26 14.90 0.47
C ALA A 23 -9.06 15.25 1.74
N GLU A 24 -10.21 15.91 1.60
CA GLU A 24 -11.12 16.25 2.69
C GLU A 24 -11.68 14.99 3.37
N LYS A 25 -12.10 13.99 2.60
CA LYS A 25 -12.51 12.68 3.14
C LYS A 25 -11.38 12.05 3.95
N CYS A 26 -10.16 12.01 3.42
CA CYS A 26 -9.00 11.46 4.12
C CYS A 26 -8.71 12.20 5.44
N VAL A 27 -8.76 13.53 5.43
CA VAL A 27 -8.58 14.36 6.64
C VAL A 27 -9.66 14.06 7.68
N ASN A 28 -10.92 13.95 7.26
CA ASN A 28 -12.03 13.60 8.14
C ASN A 28 -11.88 12.20 8.75
N SER A 29 -11.50 11.21 7.93
CA SER A 29 -11.17 9.86 8.40
C SER A 29 -10.01 9.88 9.40
N LEU A 30 -8.99 10.72 9.19
CA LEU A 30 -7.89 10.90 10.13
C LEU A 30 -8.36 11.49 11.46
N PHE A 31 -9.08 12.61 11.45
CA PHE A 31 -9.58 13.23 12.67
C PHE A 31 -10.52 12.32 13.46
N ALA A 32 -11.33 11.50 12.80
CA ALA A 32 -12.19 10.52 13.46
C ALA A 32 -11.42 9.41 14.21
N LYS A 33 -10.12 9.24 13.93
CA LYS A 33 -9.24 8.25 14.59
C LYS A 33 -8.28 8.87 15.60
N LEU A 34 -8.12 10.18 15.59
CA LEU A 34 -7.27 10.88 16.55
C LEU A 34 -8.07 11.24 17.80
N ASP A 35 -7.39 11.29 18.93
CA ASP A 35 -7.95 11.92 20.12
C ASP A 35 -8.13 13.44 19.84
N PRO A 36 -9.34 14.01 20.00
CA PRO A 36 -9.56 15.44 19.80
C PRO A 36 -8.69 16.35 20.67
N ALA A 37 -8.25 15.86 21.84
CA ALA A 37 -7.35 16.56 22.74
C ALA A 37 -5.87 16.46 22.34
N LEU A 38 -5.54 15.68 21.29
CA LEU A 38 -4.17 15.53 20.80
C LEU A 38 -3.69 16.82 20.14
N GLU A 39 -2.85 17.55 20.87
CA GLU A 39 -2.10 18.67 20.32
C GLU A 39 -0.84 18.15 19.64
N SER A 40 -0.80 18.26 18.31
CA SER A 40 0.29 17.77 17.50
C SER A 40 0.45 18.62 16.25
N ILE A 41 1.70 18.75 15.81
CA ILE A 41 2.00 19.37 14.52
C ILE A 41 1.74 18.37 13.40
N PHE A 42 1.08 18.84 12.35
CA PHE A 42 0.89 18.07 11.13
C PHE A 42 2.09 18.24 10.22
N ILE A 43 2.42 17.20 9.45
CA ILE A 43 3.46 17.26 8.42
C ILE A 43 2.94 16.67 7.13
N GLU A 44 3.01 17.44 6.05
CA GLU A 44 2.75 16.96 4.69
C GLU A 44 4.10 16.78 3.96
N PRO A 45 4.53 15.53 3.69
CA PRO A 45 5.90 15.24 3.25
C PRO A 45 6.16 15.47 1.76
N SER A 46 5.10 15.58 0.95
CA SER A 46 5.15 15.75 -0.51
C SER A 46 3.92 16.51 -0.96
N ALA A 47 3.88 17.79 -0.63
CA ALA A 47 2.66 18.57 -0.61
C ALA A 47 2.13 18.96 -2.00
N GLY A 48 2.95 18.98 -3.05
CA GLY A 48 2.58 19.42 -4.39
C GLY A 48 1.92 20.80 -4.39
N ASN A 49 0.60 20.82 -4.62
CA ASN A 49 -0.25 22.02 -4.60
C ASN A 49 -0.83 22.40 -3.21
N GLY A 50 -0.50 21.62 -2.18
CA GLY A 50 -0.85 21.82 -0.78
C GLY A 50 -2.32 21.53 -0.46
N VAL A 51 -2.98 20.61 -1.18
CA VAL A 51 -4.40 20.32 -0.94
C VAL A 51 -4.69 19.87 0.50
N PHE A 52 -3.87 18.98 1.08
CA PHE A 52 -4.05 18.57 2.48
C PHE A 52 -3.71 19.72 3.43
N SER A 53 -2.61 20.43 3.18
CA SER A 53 -2.22 21.61 3.96
C SER A 53 -3.35 22.62 4.11
N LYS A 54 -4.04 22.95 3.01
CA LYS A 54 -5.16 23.92 3.03
C LYS A 54 -6.29 23.44 3.93
N ILE A 55 -6.66 22.16 3.85
CA ILE A 55 -7.74 21.59 4.65
C ILE A 55 -7.35 21.58 6.13
N ILE A 56 -6.15 21.08 6.47
CA ILE A 56 -5.65 21.03 7.86
C ILE A 56 -5.60 22.42 8.49
N MET A 57 -5.13 23.44 7.75
CA MET A 57 -5.15 24.83 8.24
C MET A 57 -6.57 25.36 8.46
N GLY A 58 -7.55 24.94 7.66
CA GLY A 58 -8.97 25.28 7.84
C GLY A 58 -9.60 24.71 9.12
N HIS A 59 -8.96 23.71 9.74
CA HIS A 59 -9.31 23.18 11.07
C HIS A 59 -8.46 23.78 12.21
N ASP A 60 -7.82 24.93 11.98
CA ASP A 60 -6.97 25.63 12.93
C ASP A 60 -5.78 24.80 13.45
N LYS A 61 -5.34 23.79 12.68
CA LYS A 61 -4.19 22.96 13.03
C LYS A 61 -2.91 23.48 12.36
N LYS A 62 -1.80 23.39 13.10
CA LYS A 62 -0.46 23.76 12.59
C LYS A 62 0.05 22.66 11.66
N ILE A 63 0.53 23.04 10.48
CA ILE A 63 1.13 22.12 9.51
C ILE A 63 2.46 22.64 8.97
N ILE A 64 3.42 21.73 8.76
CA ILE A 64 4.65 21.97 7.99
C ILE A 64 4.60 21.12 6.73
N SER A 65 4.78 21.76 5.58
CA SER A 65 4.62 21.11 4.29
C SER A 65 5.94 21.16 3.52
N TYR A 66 6.36 20.03 2.98
CA TYR A 66 7.58 19.89 2.19
C TYR A 66 7.25 19.42 0.78
N ASP A 67 8.01 19.91 -0.19
CA ASP A 67 8.00 19.36 -1.53
C ASP A 67 9.33 19.64 -2.24
N ILE A 68 9.73 18.80 -3.20
CA ILE A 68 10.94 19.02 -4.01
C ILE A 68 10.68 20.14 -5.03
N GLU A 69 9.44 20.25 -5.54
CA GLU A 69 8.99 21.22 -6.53
C GLU A 69 7.65 21.85 -6.08
N PRO A 70 7.66 22.68 -5.01
CA PRO A 70 6.42 23.19 -4.43
C PRO A 70 5.67 24.12 -5.39
N GLN A 71 4.35 23.96 -5.45
CA GLN A 71 3.45 24.82 -6.25
C GLN A 71 2.78 25.91 -5.42
N HIS A 72 3.19 26.08 -4.16
CA HIS A 72 2.68 27.12 -3.28
C HIS A 72 3.79 27.67 -2.36
N LYS A 73 3.79 28.99 -2.12
CA LYS A 73 4.84 29.67 -1.35
C LYS A 73 4.92 29.25 0.13
N SER A 74 3.83 28.71 0.68
CA SER A 74 3.81 28.20 2.06
C SER A 74 4.46 26.82 2.22
N ILE A 75 4.84 26.17 1.12
CA ILE A 75 5.47 24.84 1.12
C ILE A 75 6.98 25.00 1.05
N ILE A 76 7.69 24.34 1.95
CA ILE A 76 9.14 24.39 2.05
C ILE A 76 9.75 23.53 0.92
N LYS A 77 10.50 24.18 0.02
CA LYS A 77 11.25 23.47 -1.03
C LYS A 77 12.38 22.63 -0.42
N LYS A 78 12.19 21.31 -0.31
CA LYS A 78 13.16 20.39 0.27
C LYS A 78 12.83 18.93 -0.08
N ASP A 79 13.87 18.12 -0.27
CA ASP A 79 13.71 16.65 -0.28
C ASP A 79 13.40 16.16 1.12
N PHE A 80 12.17 15.65 1.29
CA PHE A 80 11.66 15.11 2.54
C PHE A 80 12.52 13.98 3.11
N LEU A 81 13.07 13.12 2.25
CA LEU A 81 13.88 11.98 2.69
C LEU A 81 15.18 12.43 3.36
N ASN A 82 15.62 13.68 3.12
CA ASN A 82 16.82 14.28 3.71
C ASN A 82 16.54 15.18 4.93
N ILE A 83 15.30 15.21 5.42
CA ILE A 83 14.96 15.99 6.63
C ILE A 83 15.55 15.33 7.87
N ASN A 84 16.12 16.12 8.78
CA ASN A 84 16.55 15.66 10.09
C ASN A 84 15.57 16.18 11.15
N PHE A 85 14.67 15.31 11.62
CA PHE A 85 13.63 15.69 12.58
C PHE A 85 14.18 16.02 13.96
N ASN A 86 15.27 15.35 14.38
CA ASN A 86 15.93 15.61 15.66
C ASN A 86 16.47 17.03 15.72
N LYS A 87 17.15 17.48 14.65
CA LYS A 87 17.67 18.87 14.57
C LYS A 87 16.56 19.91 14.61
N ASN A 88 15.37 19.54 14.14
CA ASN A 88 14.20 20.42 14.10
C ASN A 88 13.32 20.29 15.36
N ASN A 89 13.72 19.49 16.36
CA ASN A 89 12.93 19.18 17.56
C ASN A 89 11.50 18.69 17.25
N ILE A 90 11.31 17.99 16.12
CA ILE A 90 10.01 17.43 15.72
C ILE A 90 9.92 16.02 16.29
N LYS A 91 8.90 15.78 17.11
CA LYS A 91 8.53 14.47 17.67
C LYS A 91 7.01 14.36 17.78
N ASP A 92 6.52 13.13 17.81
CA ASP A 92 5.10 12.78 17.98
C ASP A 92 4.15 13.48 17.00
N ALA A 93 4.66 13.84 15.82
CA ALA A 93 3.92 14.55 14.79
C ALA A 93 2.90 13.63 14.07
N ILE A 94 1.92 14.25 13.40
CA ILE A 94 0.94 13.54 12.59
C ILE A 94 1.29 13.78 11.12
N PHE A 95 1.65 12.72 10.40
CA PHE A 95 1.96 12.83 8.98
C PHE A 95 0.72 12.55 8.16
N ILE A 96 0.43 13.40 7.18
CA ILE A 96 -0.71 13.23 6.28
C ILE A 96 -0.34 13.60 4.85
N GLY A 97 -0.90 12.89 3.87
CA GLY A 97 -0.78 13.28 2.46
C GLY A 97 -0.81 12.11 1.48
N ASN A 98 -0.35 12.40 0.26
CA ASN A 98 -0.21 11.43 -0.82
C ASN A 98 1.28 11.31 -1.23
N PRO A 99 2.08 10.47 -0.55
CA PRO A 99 3.48 10.30 -0.88
C PRO A 99 3.65 9.72 -2.30
N PRO A 100 4.73 10.07 -3.01
CA PRO A 100 4.99 9.50 -4.33
C PRO A 100 5.22 7.99 -4.23
N PHE A 101 4.58 7.21 -5.10
CA PHE A 101 4.54 5.74 -4.96
C PHE A 101 5.83 5.05 -5.39
N GLY A 102 6.41 5.48 -6.51
CA GLY A 102 7.58 4.85 -7.13
C GLY A 102 7.32 3.41 -7.63
N THR A 103 8.34 2.82 -8.25
CA THR A 103 8.26 1.45 -8.77
C THR A 103 8.08 0.45 -7.62
N CYS A 104 7.09 -0.45 -7.76
CA CYS A 104 6.76 -1.47 -6.76
C CYS A 104 6.52 -0.89 -5.35
N SER A 105 5.98 0.34 -5.27
CA SER A 105 5.71 1.05 -4.01
C SER A 105 6.94 1.41 -3.17
N ASN A 106 8.15 1.28 -3.74
CA ASN A 106 9.40 1.48 -3.00
C ASN A 106 9.55 2.90 -2.45
N LEU A 107 9.05 3.92 -3.15
CA LEU A 107 9.19 5.30 -2.70
C LEU A 107 8.20 5.60 -1.57
N ALA A 108 6.95 5.12 -1.67
CA ALA A 108 5.99 5.22 -0.57
C ALA A 108 6.50 4.52 0.71
N ILE A 109 7.18 3.37 0.60
CA ILE A 109 7.81 2.69 1.75
C ILE A 109 8.90 3.57 2.38
N LYS A 110 9.73 4.24 1.57
CA LYS A 110 10.76 5.17 2.08
C LYS A 110 10.14 6.35 2.79
N PHE A 111 9.10 6.96 2.21
CA PHE A 111 8.37 8.07 2.84
C PHE A 111 7.70 7.65 4.15
N PHE A 112 7.10 6.47 4.19
CA PHE A 112 6.51 5.92 5.42
C PHE A 112 7.57 5.75 6.50
N ASN A 113 8.68 5.06 6.20
CA ASN A 113 9.74 4.82 7.16
C ASN A 113 10.40 6.11 7.62
N LYS A 114 10.60 7.07 6.71
CA LYS A 114 11.12 8.38 7.06
C LYS A 114 10.19 9.12 8.02
N SER A 115 8.89 9.13 7.74
CA SER A 115 7.87 9.73 8.61
C SER A 115 7.86 9.07 10.00
N SER A 116 8.05 7.74 10.05
CA SER A 116 8.05 6.95 11.28
C SER A 116 9.12 7.37 12.30
N GLU A 117 10.17 8.08 11.87
CA GLU A 117 11.22 8.61 12.76
C GLU A 117 10.68 9.63 13.77
N ALA A 118 9.65 10.40 13.39
CA ALA A 118 9.10 11.48 14.21
C ALA A 118 7.58 11.42 14.38
N ALA A 119 6.91 10.41 13.81
CA ALA A 119 5.47 10.30 13.84
C ALA A 119 4.94 9.67 15.14
N SER A 120 3.80 10.18 15.62
CA SER A 120 2.84 9.43 16.43
C SER A 120 1.85 8.70 15.52
N HIS A 121 1.43 9.35 14.44
CA HIS A 121 0.48 8.82 13.46
C HIS A 121 0.91 9.11 12.02
N ILE A 122 0.56 8.22 11.10
CA ILE A 122 0.77 8.38 9.65
C ILE A 122 -0.54 8.05 8.93
N GLY A 123 -1.19 9.05 8.35
CA GLY A 123 -2.36 8.93 7.49
C GLY A 123 -1.99 9.17 6.02
N PHE A 124 -1.73 8.11 5.25
CA PHE A 124 -1.30 8.26 3.85
C PHE A 124 -2.26 7.62 2.86
N ILE A 125 -2.37 8.27 1.70
CA ILE A 125 -2.84 7.61 0.48
C ILE A 125 -1.72 6.71 -0.03
N LEU A 126 -2.00 5.41 -0.17
CA LEU A 126 -1.02 4.39 -0.50
C LEU A 126 -1.56 3.47 -1.61
N PRO A 127 -0.68 2.87 -2.43
CA PRO A 127 -1.10 1.83 -3.36
C PRO A 127 -1.72 0.63 -2.63
N LYS A 128 -2.73 -0.04 -3.23
CA LYS A 128 -3.38 -1.24 -2.63
C LYS A 128 -2.42 -2.35 -2.20
N THR A 129 -1.20 -2.41 -2.76
CA THR A 129 -0.15 -3.34 -2.34
C THR A 129 0.27 -3.18 -0.88
N PHE A 130 0.03 -2.05 -0.22
CA PHE A 130 0.27 -1.86 1.21
C PHE A 130 -0.59 -2.75 2.11
N ARG A 131 -1.70 -3.30 1.60
CA ARG A 131 -2.47 -4.35 2.29
C ARG A 131 -1.74 -5.69 2.33
N LYS A 132 -0.74 -5.92 1.47
CA LYS A 132 0.00 -7.19 1.45
C LYS A 132 1.02 -7.25 2.57
N HIS A 133 1.04 -8.38 3.28
CA HIS A 133 1.97 -8.63 4.39
C HIS A 133 3.45 -8.40 3.98
N SER A 134 3.82 -8.78 2.76
CA SER A 134 5.18 -8.57 2.24
C SER A 134 5.61 -7.10 2.15
N ILE A 135 4.66 -6.17 1.94
CA ILE A 135 4.93 -4.73 1.97
C ILE A 135 4.95 -4.24 3.40
N GLN A 136 3.99 -4.69 4.21
CA GLN A 136 3.90 -4.32 5.62
C GLN A 136 5.13 -4.72 6.45
N MET A 137 5.85 -5.77 6.06
CA MET A 137 7.11 -6.18 6.67
C MET A 137 8.29 -5.23 6.38
N LYS A 138 8.18 -4.39 5.34
CA LYS A 138 9.22 -3.42 4.93
C LYS A 138 9.05 -2.05 5.59
N ILE A 139 7.91 -1.80 6.22
CA ILE A 139 7.67 -0.57 6.97
C ILE A 139 7.95 -0.79 8.46
N ASN A 140 8.15 0.30 9.21
CA ASN A 140 8.47 0.26 10.63
C ASN A 140 7.47 -0.62 11.42
N HIS A 141 7.99 -1.59 12.18
CA HIS A 141 7.19 -2.58 12.90
C HIS A 141 6.49 -2.01 14.14
N TYR A 142 6.86 -0.82 14.62
CA TYR A 142 6.15 -0.15 15.71
C TYR A 142 4.86 0.54 15.25
N PHE A 143 4.60 0.65 13.95
CA PHE A 143 3.39 1.25 13.42
C PHE A 143 2.33 0.18 13.16
N HIS A 144 1.15 0.35 13.74
CA HIS A 144 0.01 -0.55 13.64
C HIS A 144 -1.10 0.08 12.82
N LEU A 145 -1.70 -0.69 11.91
CA LEU A 145 -2.79 -0.22 11.06
C LEU A 145 -4.07 -0.10 11.90
N ILE A 146 -4.61 1.10 12.03
CA ILE A 146 -5.83 1.38 12.80
C ILE A 146 -7.01 1.81 11.92
N HIS A 147 -6.76 2.11 10.64
CA HIS A 147 -7.78 2.41 9.63
C HIS A 147 -7.30 2.03 8.25
N ASP A 148 -8.17 1.40 7.46
CA ASP A 148 -7.93 1.05 6.05
C ASP A 148 -9.22 1.28 5.27
N GLU A 149 -9.16 2.12 4.25
CA GLU A 149 -10.31 2.40 3.38
C GLU A 149 -9.89 2.44 1.91
N ASP A 150 -10.73 1.86 1.03
CA ASP A 150 -10.56 2.02 -0.40
C ASP A 150 -10.88 3.47 -0.82
N LEU A 151 -10.02 4.05 -1.64
CA LEU A 151 -10.34 5.31 -2.30
C LEU A 151 -11.22 5.08 -3.53
N PRO A 152 -12.16 6.00 -3.83
CA PRO A 152 -12.96 5.92 -5.04
C PRO A 152 -12.09 5.87 -6.30
N LYS A 153 -12.64 5.31 -7.38
CA LYS A 153 -12.03 5.46 -8.70
C LYS A 153 -11.90 6.93 -9.05
N ASN A 154 -10.93 7.24 -9.91
CA ASN A 154 -10.69 8.61 -10.41
C ASN A 154 -10.41 9.61 -9.26
N SER A 155 -9.73 9.17 -8.21
CA SER A 155 -9.37 10.03 -7.06
C SER A 155 -8.28 11.08 -7.39
N PHE A 156 -7.59 10.91 -8.52
CA PHE A 156 -6.44 11.74 -8.88
C PHE A 156 -6.66 12.45 -10.22
N LEU A 157 -5.99 13.59 -10.37
CA LEU A 157 -5.89 14.34 -11.60
C LEU A 157 -4.43 14.30 -12.08
N VAL A 158 -4.24 13.95 -13.34
CA VAL A 158 -2.96 14.04 -14.06
C VAL A 158 -3.17 15.01 -15.22
N ASN A 159 -2.48 16.14 -15.22
CA ASN A 159 -2.70 17.23 -16.20
C ASN A 159 -4.18 17.67 -16.31
N GLY A 160 -4.90 17.68 -15.18
CA GLY A 160 -6.32 18.04 -15.11
C GLY A 160 -7.29 16.94 -15.56
N VAL A 161 -6.81 15.78 -15.99
CA VAL A 161 -7.64 14.64 -16.41
C VAL A 161 -7.71 13.60 -15.29
N GLU A 162 -8.90 13.04 -15.08
CA GLU A 162 -9.12 11.97 -14.12
C GLU A 162 -8.29 10.73 -14.43
N HIS A 163 -7.63 10.20 -13.41
CA HIS A 163 -6.84 8.97 -13.52
C HIS A 163 -7.22 7.98 -12.42
N ASP A 164 -7.50 6.73 -12.82
CA ASP A 164 -7.80 5.65 -11.88
C ASP A 164 -6.49 4.98 -11.45
N VAL A 165 -6.23 5.01 -10.13
CA VAL A 165 -5.10 4.31 -9.53
C VAL A 165 -5.62 3.54 -8.31
N PRO A 166 -5.49 2.20 -8.28
CA PRO A 166 -5.92 1.42 -7.13
C PRO A 166 -5.15 1.81 -5.86
N THR A 167 -5.81 2.59 -5.01
CA THR A 167 -5.25 3.19 -3.81
C THR A 167 -6.18 2.99 -2.62
N VAL A 168 -5.57 3.10 -1.45
CA VAL A 168 -6.23 3.06 -0.14
C VAL A 168 -5.77 4.27 0.65
N PHE A 169 -6.61 4.75 1.55
CA PHE A 169 -6.15 5.61 2.63
C PHE A 169 -5.98 4.76 3.87
N GLN A 170 -4.80 4.82 4.48
CA GLN A 170 -4.48 4.07 5.67
C GLN A 170 -3.98 4.99 6.77
N ILE A 171 -4.42 4.72 7.99
CA ILE A 171 -3.94 5.39 9.20
C ILE A 171 -3.21 4.38 10.05
N TRP A 172 -1.97 4.73 10.40
CA TRP A 172 -1.06 3.92 11.19
C TRP A 172 -0.68 4.68 12.46
N GLU A 173 -0.75 3.99 13.60
CA GLU A 173 -0.41 4.53 14.92
C GLU A 173 0.88 3.89 15.43
N LYS A 174 1.78 4.70 15.99
CA LYS A 174 2.97 4.22 16.68
C LYS A 174 2.60 3.65 18.05
N GLN A 175 2.93 2.39 18.26
CA GLN A 175 2.74 1.71 19.55
C GLN A 175 4.07 1.31 20.18
N LYS A 176 4.01 0.92 21.47
CA LYS A 176 5.19 0.48 22.24
C LYS A 176 5.73 -0.87 21.78
N ASN A 177 4.85 -1.76 21.31
CA ASN A 177 5.20 -3.11 20.91
C ASN A 177 5.33 -3.19 19.39
N LYS A 178 6.25 -4.03 18.92
CA LYS A 178 6.38 -4.33 17.49
C LYS A 178 5.21 -5.20 17.05
N ARG A 179 4.79 -5.05 15.80
CA ARG A 179 3.97 -6.04 15.11
C ARG A 179 4.75 -7.34 14.95
N GLU A 180 4.08 -8.45 15.24
CA GLU A 180 4.67 -9.77 15.02
C GLU A 180 4.69 -10.10 13.52
N PRO A 181 5.80 -10.64 12.99
CA PRO A 181 5.85 -11.13 11.62
C PRO A 181 4.91 -12.32 11.47
N LEU A 182 4.16 -12.37 10.37
CA LEU A 182 3.27 -13.49 10.09
C LEU A 182 4.12 -14.71 9.72
N ARG A 183 4.19 -15.68 10.64
CA ARG A 183 4.86 -16.97 10.45
C ARG A 183 3.80 -18.05 10.47
N ILE A 184 3.54 -18.64 9.30
CA ILE A 184 2.56 -19.72 9.16
C ILE A 184 3.32 -21.00 8.86
N PRO A 185 3.24 -22.02 9.72
CA PRO A 185 3.73 -23.36 9.42
C PRO A 185 3.14 -23.88 8.12
N ASN A 186 3.96 -24.54 7.31
CA ASN A 186 3.49 -25.11 6.05
C ASN A 186 3.33 -26.62 6.15
N ASP A 187 2.23 -27.02 6.79
CA ASP A 187 1.88 -28.43 6.99
C ASP A 187 0.95 -28.97 5.89
N TYR A 188 0.55 -28.11 4.94
CA TYR A 188 -0.51 -28.41 3.96
C TYR A 188 0.02 -28.75 2.57
N ILE A 189 1.07 -28.07 2.11
CA ILE A 189 1.56 -28.17 0.72
C ILE A 189 3.07 -28.16 0.63
N THR A 190 3.61 -28.87 -0.35
CA THR A 190 5.02 -28.75 -0.76
C THR A 190 5.07 -27.97 -2.08
N TRP A 191 5.78 -26.84 -2.08
CA TRP A 191 6.05 -26.12 -3.33
C TRP A 191 7.11 -26.87 -4.12
N THR A 192 6.79 -27.29 -5.34
CA THR A 192 7.66 -28.19 -6.12
C THR A 192 7.82 -27.71 -7.57
N LYS A 193 8.55 -28.49 -8.37
CA LYS A 193 8.60 -28.36 -9.83
C LYS A 193 7.33 -28.93 -10.43
N LYS A 194 7.01 -28.44 -11.63
CA LYS A 194 5.86 -28.89 -12.41
C LYS A 194 5.76 -30.41 -12.58
N SER A 195 6.88 -31.09 -12.83
CA SER A 195 6.92 -32.54 -13.10
C SER A 195 6.44 -33.39 -11.93
N ASP A 196 6.57 -32.86 -10.71
CA ASP A 196 6.38 -33.61 -9.47
C ASP A 196 5.12 -33.16 -8.74
N ALA A 197 4.29 -32.32 -9.37
CA ALA A 197 3.16 -31.66 -8.74
C ALA A 197 1.86 -32.43 -8.94
N ASP A 198 1.01 -32.40 -7.91
CA ASP A 198 -0.36 -32.92 -7.97
C ASP A 198 -1.32 -31.88 -8.58
N PHE A 199 -1.03 -30.60 -8.39
CA PHE A 199 -1.86 -29.49 -8.89
C PHE A 199 -1.05 -28.20 -9.06
N ALA A 200 -1.67 -27.22 -9.72
CA ALA A 200 -1.13 -25.86 -9.84
C ALA A 200 -2.10 -24.79 -9.32
N ILE A 201 -1.53 -23.71 -8.79
CA ILE A 201 -2.23 -22.50 -8.38
C ILE A 201 -1.78 -21.35 -9.27
N ARG A 202 -2.71 -20.70 -9.98
CA ARG A 202 -2.38 -19.49 -10.74
C ARG A 202 -2.04 -18.35 -9.78
N ARG A 203 -0.79 -17.88 -9.83
CA ARG A 203 -0.29 -16.87 -8.88
C ARG A 203 -0.37 -15.43 -9.39
N VAL A 204 -0.54 -15.23 -10.69
CA VAL A 204 -0.51 -13.88 -11.31
C VAL A 204 -1.41 -13.81 -12.53
N GLY A 205 -1.95 -12.63 -12.79
CA GLY A 205 -2.80 -12.34 -13.94
C GLY A 205 -4.30 -12.46 -13.62
N GLY A 206 -5.14 -12.38 -14.66
CA GLY A 206 -6.60 -12.32 -14.51
C GLY A 206 -7.20 -13.46 -13.68
N ASN A 207 -6.62 -14.66 -13.81
CA ASN A 207 -7.05 -15.89 -13.14
C ASN A 207 -6.26 -16.18 -11.85
N ALA A 208 -5.58 -15.19 -11.26
CA ALA A 208 -4.87 -15.40 -10.00
C ALA A 208 -5.83 -15.93 -8.91
N GLY A 209 -5.40 -16.98 -8.21
CA GLY A 209 -6.20 -17.72 -7.23
C GLY A 209 -6.87 -18.99 -7.77
N THR A 210 -6.92 -19.21 -9.09
CA THR A 210 -7.51 -20.43 -9.65
C THR A 210 -6.64 -21.65 -9.40
N ILE A 211 -7.28 -22.76 -9.01
CA ILE A 211 -6.67 -24.08 -8.78
C ILE A 211 -6.90 -24.96 -10.01
N TYR A 212 -5.85 -25.64 -10.47
CA TYR A 212 -5.88 -26.52 -11.64
C TYR A 212 -5.34 -27.90 -11.26
N THR A 213 -6.19 -28.92 -11.39
CA THR A 213 -5.85 -30.34 -11.23
C THR A 213 -5.56 -31.03 -12.57
N ASP A 214 -5.94 -30.39 -13.67
CA ASP A 214 -5.85 -30.95 -15.02
C ASP A 214 -5.10 -30.00 -15.95
N ASN A 215 -4.36 -30.56 -16.91
CA ASN A 215 -3.63 -29.82 -17.96
C ASN A 215 -2.64 -28.75 -17.47
N PHE A 216 -2.31 -28.72 -16.17
CA PHE A 216 -1.45 -27.68 -15.59
C PHE A 216 0.02 -27.79 -16.01
N LEU A 217 0.43 -28.95 -16.53
CA LEU A 217 1.76 -29.16 -17.09
C LEU A 217 2.07 -28.23 -18.29
N ASN A 218 1.05 -27.63 -18.91
CA ASN A 218 1.26 -26.67 -19.99
C ASN A 218 1.55 -25.24 -19.49
N PHE A 219 1.43 -24.96 -18.19
CA PHE A 219 1.53 -23.60 -17.67
C PHE A 219 2.95 -23.17 -17.28
N SER A 220 3.29 -21.89 -17.33
CA SER A 220 4.64 -21.42 -16.96
C SER A 220 4.84 -21.29 -15.44
N ASP A 221 6.07 -21.51 -14.96
CA ASP A 221 6.49 -21.23 -13.57
C ASP A 221 6.37 -19.74 -13.20
N SER A 222 6.57 -18.86 -14.17
CA SER A 222 6.41 -17.42 -13.96
C SER A 222 4.99 -17.03 -13.54
N SER A 223 3.99 -17.81 -13.96
CA SER A 223 2.59 -17.52 -13.70
C SER A 223 1.89 -18.46 -12.72
N ASN A 224 2.51 -19.57 -12.30
CA ASN A 224 1.87 -20.58 -11.45
C ASN A 224 2.79 -21.06 -10.33
N TYR A 225 2.19 -21.47 -9.22
CA TYR A 225 2.85 -22.30 -8.23
C TYR A 225 2.45 -23.76 -8.47
N PHE A 226 3.42 -24.66 -8.45
CA PHE A 226 3.20 -26.10 -8.55
C PHE A 226 3.33 -26.72 -7.16
N CYS A 227 2.38 -27.58 -6.80
CA CYS A 227 2.18 -28.01 -5.43
C CYS A 227 1.97 -29.53 -5.36
N VAL A 228 2.52 -30.14 -4.31
CA VAL A 228 2.13 -31.48 -3.83
C VAL A 228 1.30 -31.29 -2.56
N GLU A 229 0.19 -32.01 -2.48
CA GLU A 229 -0.66 -32.04 -1.30
C GLU A 229 -0.01 -32.88 -0.19
N LYS A 230 0.17 -32.31 1.02
CA LYS A 230 0.75 -33.05 2.15
C LYS A 230 -0.29 -33.82 2.97
N CYS A 231 -1.53 -33.34 2.98
CA CYS A 231 -2.64 -33.92 3.70
C CYS A 231 -3.91 -33.78 2.88
N GLY A 232 -4.78 -34.79 2.88
CA GLY A 232 -5.96 -34.81 2.02
C GLY A 232 -6.98 -33.70 2.33
N GLY A 233 -7.60 -33.19 1.28
CA GLY A 233 -8.67 -32.17 1.34
C GLY A 233 -8.19 -30.72 1.14
N VAL A 234 -6.88 -30.49 0.99
CA VAL A 234 -6.29 -29.18 0.71
C VAL A 234 -6.76 -28.64 -0.63
N ILE A 235 -6.80 -29.46 -1.69
CA ILE A 235 -7.25 -29.02 -3.01
C ILE A 235 -8.70 -28.51 -2.95
N GLU A 236 -9.58 -29.24 -2.26
CA GLU A 236 -11.00 -28.86 -2.13
C GLU A 236 -11.18 -27.60 -1.29
N LYS A 237 -10.43 -27.45 -0.19
CA LYS A 237 -10.39 -26.19 0.58
C LYS A 237 -9.95 -25.02 -0.29
N LEU A 238 -8.91 -25.20 -1.11
CA LEU A 238 -8.40 -24.14 -1.99
C LEU A 238 -9.39 -23.77 -3.10
N LYS A 239 -10.14 -24.74 -3.65
CA LYS A 239 -11.19 -24.47 -4.64
C LYS A 239 -12.37 -23.67 -4.07
N GLN A 240 -12.64 -23.81 -2.77
CA GLN A 240 -13.67 -23.06 -2.06
C GLN A 240 -13.22 -21.65 -1.65
N ALA A 241 -11.93 -21.33 -1.78
CA ALA A 241 -11.39 -20.05 -1.37
C ALA A 241 -11.84 -18.90 -2.28
N ASP A 242 -12.37 -17.82 -1.70
CA ASP A 242 -12.54 -16.56 -2.41
C ASP A 242 -11.29 -15.68 -2.29
N PHE A 243 -10.30 -15.93 -3.14
CA PHE A 243 -9.09 -15.12 -3.19
C PHE A 243 -9.28 -13.74 -3.82
N ARG A 244 -10.48 -13.38 -4.33
CA ARG A 244 -10.68 -12.13 -5.09
C ARG A 244 -10.30 -10.89 -4.30
N SER A 245 -10.62 -10.84 -3.00
CA SER A 245 -10.26 -9.72 -2.13
C SER A 245 -8.74 -9.56 -1.97
N ILE A 246 -7.99 -10.66 -1.99
CA ILE A 246 -6.54 -10.69 -1.77
C ILE A 246 -5.78 -10.40 -3.07
N VAL A 247 -6.17 -11.02 -4.19
CA VAL A 247 -5.47 -10.86 -5.47
C VAL A 247 -5.61 -9.45 -6.05
N ASN A 248 -6.65 -8.73 -5.64
CA ASN A 248 -6.90 -7.33 -6.00
C ASN A 248 -6.14 -6.33 -5.11
N ASN A 249 -5.41 -6.78 -4.08
CA ASN A 249 -4.53 -5.92 -3.28
C ASN A 249 -3.22 -5.62 -4.03
N THR A 250 -3.35 -5.13 -5.27
CA THR A 250 -2.25 -4.79 -6.17
C THR A 250 -2.57 -3.48 -6.87
N ALA A 251 -1.54 -2.66 -7.11
CA ALA A 251 -1.66 -1.45 -7.95
C ALA A 251 -1.53 -1.77 -9.44
N GLY A 252 -1.07 -2.98 -9.79
CA GLY A 252 -0.93 -3.46 -11.16
C GLY A 252 -1.49 -4.86 -11.32
N VAL A 253 -0.69 -5.78 -11.84
CA VAL A 253 -1.12 -7.16 -12.13
C VAL A 253 -1.55 -7.87 -10.84
N ARG A 254 -2.78 -8.41 -10.86
CA ARG A 254 -3.33 -9.25 -9.79
C ARG A 254 -2.35 -10.36 -9.43
N SER A 255 -2.16 -10.60 -8.14
CA SER A 255 -1.23 -11.62 -7.68
C SER A 255 -1.59 -12.22 -6.32
N LEU A 256 -1.26 -13.49 -6.17
CA LEU A 256 -1.36 -14.27 -4.95
C LEU A 256 0.04 -14.77 -4.56
N SER A 257 0.40 -14.60 -3.30
CA SER A 257 1.68 -15.04 -2.73
C SER A 257 1.52 -16.37 -1.99
N LYS A 258 2.63 -17.07 -1.81
CA LYS A 258 2.67 -18.31 -1.02
C LYS A 258 2.16 -18.10 0.41
N LEU A 259 2.53 -16.99 1.05
CA LEU A 259 2.11 -16.70 2.42
C LEU A 259 0.60 -16.45 2.51
N GLU A 260 0.00 -15.76 1.54
CA GLU A 260 -1.46 -15.57 1.48
C GLU A 260 -2.21 -16.91 1.33
N ILE A 261 -1.67 -17.84 0.54
CA ILE A 261 -2.23 -19.20 0.38
C ILE A 261 -2.12 -19.98 1.70
N LEU A 262 -0.95 -19.95 2.34
CA LEU A 262 -0.75 -20.62 3.64
C LEU A 262 -1.64 -20.03 4.73
N ASN A 263 -1.81 -18.71 4.74
CA ASN A 263 -2.67 -18.02 5.72
C ASN A 263 -4.13 -18.47 5.58
N PHE A 264 -4.60 -18.56 4.35
CA PHE A 264 -5.92 -19.12 4.07
C PHE A 264 -6.02 -20.55 4.62
N LEU A 265 -5.11 -21.45 4.22
CA LEU A 265 -5.15 -22.85 4.66
C LEU A 265 -5.13 -23.01 6.18
N HIS A 266 -4.30 -22.21 6.86
CA HIS A 266 -4.20 -22.20 8.31
C HIS A 266 -5.48 -21.72 9.00
N SER A 267 -6.20 -20.75 8.40
CA SER A 267 -7.49 -20.26 8.92
C SER A 267 -8.67 -21.23 8.74
N GLN A 268 -8.48 -22.31 7.97
CA GLN A 268 -9.51 -23.34 7.73
C GLN A 268 -9.30 -24.59 8.60
N CYS A 269 -8.52 -24.47 9.68
CA CYS A 269 -8.24 -25.53 10.65
C CYS A 269 -8.86 -25.20 12.00
#